data_AF-A0A7K1SL71-F1
#
_entry.id   AF-A0A7K1SL71-F1
#
_cell.length_a   1.000
_cell.length_b   1.000
_cell.length_c   1.000
_cell.angle_alpha   90.00
_cell.angle_beta   90.00
_cell.angle_gamma   90.00
#
_symmetry.space_group_name_H-M   'P 1'
#
loop_
_entity.id
_entity.type
_entity.pdbx_description
1 polymer ?
#
loop_
_entity_poly.entity_id
_entity_poly.type
_entity_poly.pdbx_seq_one_letter_code
_entity_poly.pdbx_strand_id
1 'polypeptide(L)'
;MYLGSHNGTILSSVDIVAHEYGHGVSNYLVGGWTPANLQSETRALNEGFSDIIATTIERELYPTGGTNQIWNYQIGEDVWLLRNMADPHSVLDFNVNPTKSYPQTYLESGFWDNNGEPHHNSSVISKWFHTLTTGSGPNGNNTASINFDVAMQIVYWGLDYYIYGDYNYPNTAQALRAAAGSLFGQCSPEQNAVIAALNAVNLSVGQCTPDCNYAAVNISPSSVNCNQGITLSANCTGATANNNVWTCQNVTYSFSGPNVPYNTGTSTSINITAPSNPGSYQYSLTLSKPNSGCYARTYNFNVSVNCSGGGNCDFSNGPRYVGTWNGLIVQIRQISGRNVLVTAIPNSPTDKYYPRGDNFWGNFTPDPGAVGLQSCLNAGNTDWYGFTFPTTISPPSGYYQGTEQDGAVFYSQNGTNPQNPCDVSPRHVGTWNGLNVEIRTFPNGKHALVTAVPGSSNDKYYVRGDNFWDNFTKDAGVDQYHDCLNAGITDWFGLTFPGGIYPPAGYQQGTSPDGAIYFSTNGLRVAATEAIEESVALVKFHPNPVQEELTLMVQLKEAGDIVVRLIDLQGRVQHKQAFKGIAGTNEQTISISSIATGIYALEVTLGNQRIIQKVVKQ
;
A
#
# COMPACT_ATOMS: atom_id res chain seq x y z
N MET A 1 22.91 -33.20 -32.42
CA MET A 1 23.41 -32.23 -33.40
C MET A 1 24.18 -32.97 -34.47
N TYR A 2 23.81 -32.77 -35.74
CA TYR A 2 24.52 -33.26 -36.91
C TYR A 2 24.67 -32.08 -37.88
N LEU A 3 25.90 -31.71 -38.26
CA LEU A 3 26.15 -30.56 -39.12
C LEU A 3 26.43 -31.01 -40.55
N GLY A 4 25.64 -30.51 -41.49
CA GLY A 4 25.78 -30.77 -42.91
C GLY A 4 26.57 -29.67 -43.64
N SER A 5 26.49 -29.69 -44.98
CA SER A 5 27.02 -28.64 -45.83
C SER A 5 25.97 -28.12 -46.80
N HIS A 6 25.95 -26.82 -47.06
CA HIS A 6 25.12 -26.18 -48.07
C HIS A 6 26.01 -25.53 -49.13
N ASN A 7 25.83 -25.88 -50.42
CA ASN A 7 26.64 -25.38 -51.54
C ASN A 7 28.17 -25.46 -51.31
N GLY A 8 28.65 -26.48 -50.61
CA GLY A 8 30.06 -26.68 -50.30
C GLY A 8 30.56 -25.98 -49.03
N THR A 9 29.73 -25.15 -48.38
CA THR A 9 30.04 -24.52 -47.09
C THR A 9 29.50 -25.36 -45.95
N ILE A 10 30.30 -25.60 -44.91
CA ILE A 10 29.88 -26.34 -43.71
C ILE A 10 28.95 -25.45 -42.88
N LEU A 11 27.81 -25.99 -42.44
CA LEU A 11 26.84 -25.29 -41.60
C LEU A 11 27.32 -25.23 -40.13
N SER A 12 28.44 -24.56 -39.89
CA SER A 12 29.10 -24.48 -38.57
C SER A 12 29.35 -23.05 -38.10
N SER A 13 28.57 -22.07 -38.56
CA SER A 13 28.55 -20.74 -37.94
C SER A 13 28.04 -20.83 -36.51
N VAL A 14 28.43 -19.87 -35.68
CA VAL A 14 28.17 -19.92 -34.23
C VAL A 14 26.68 -19.93 -33.94
N ASP A 15 25.92 -19.08 -34.61
CA ASP A 15 24.46 -19.01 -34.51
C ASP A 15 23.76 -20.30 -34.95
N ILE A 16 24.20 -20.97 -36.03
CA ILE A 16 23.63 -22.26 -36.45
C ILE A 16 23.91 -23.34 -35.40
N VAL A 17 25.15 -23.45 -34.93
CA VAL A 17 25.51 -24.43 -33.89
C VAL A 17 24.76 -24.14 -32.59
N ALA A 18 24.62 -22.86 -32.24
CA ALA A 18 23.92 -22.42 -31.05
C ALA A 18 22.39 -22.60 -31.16
N HIS A 19 21.82 -22.47 -32.35
CA HIS A 19 20.42 -22.77 -32.63
C HIS A 19 20.13 -24.26 -32.39
N GLU A 20 20.97 -25.14 -32.95
CA GLU A 20 20.86 -26.58 -32.73
C GLU A 20 21.04 -26.97 -31.25
N TYR A 21 21.87 -26.23 -30.52
CA TYR A 21 22.00 -26.36 -29.07
C TYR A 21 20.73 -25.85 -28.34
N GLY A 22 20.11 -24.79 -28.85
CA GLY A 22 18.85 -24.21 -28.36
C GLY A 22 17.69 -25.21 -28.33
N HIS A 23 17.59 -26.11 -29.31
CA HIS A 23 16.63 -27.22 -29.26
C HIS A 23 16.86 -28.13 -28.03
N GLY A 24 18.12 -28.44 -27.72
CA GLY A 24 18.47 -29.25 -26.55
C GLY A 24 18.11 -28.55 -25.23
N VAL A 25 18.42 -27.25 -25.12
CA VAL A 25 18.10 -26.43 -23.95
C VAL A 25 16.59 -26.33 -23.75
N SER A 26 15.85 -25.94 -24.79
CA SER A 26 14.41 -25.75 -24.71
C SER A 26 13.67 -27.07 -24.45
N ASN A 27 14.12 -28.19 -25.01
CA ASN A 27 13.58 -29.52 -24.70
C ASN A 27 13.81 -29.93 -23.23
N TYR A 28 14.98 -29.59 -22.67
CA TYR A 28 15.29 -29.86 -21.26
C TYR A 28 14.43 -29.01 -20.31
N LEU A 29 14.38 -27.69 -20.52
CA LEU A 29 13.67 -26.75 -19.64
C LEU A 29 12.16 -27.00 -19.64
N VAL A 30 11.55 -27.21 -20.80
CA VAL A 30 10.10 -27.46 -20.91
C VAL A 30 9.71 -28.89 -20.49
N GLY A 31 10.68 -29.79 -20.29
CA GLY A 31 10.44 -31.16 -19.85
C GLY A 31 9.86 -32.09 -20.93
N GLY A 32 10.29 -31.95 -22.20
CA GLY A 32 9.90 -32.86 -23.29
C GLY A 32 9.43 -32.20 -24.59
N TRP A 33 10.00 -31.05 -24.95
CA TRP A 33 9.67 -30.32 -26.18
C TRP A 33 10.29 -30.95 -27.44
N THR A 34 9.99 -32.23 -27.69
CA THR A 34 10.60 -32.98 -28.79
C THR A 34 9.84 -32.73 -30.11
N PRO A 35 10.47 -32.15 -31.16
CA PRO A 35 9.78 -31.63 -32.34
C PRO A 35 8.83 -32.59 -33.07
N ALA A 36 9.09 -33.89 -33.01
CA ALA A 36 8.33 -34.93 -33.72
C ALA A 36 6.88 -35.12 -33.21
N ASN A 37 6.56 -34.65 -32.00
CA ASN A 37 5.25 -34.88 -31.36
C ASN A 37 4.44 -33.58 -31.14
N LEU A 38 4.93 -32.44 -31.64
CA LEU A 38 4.40 -31.12 -31.34
C LEU A 38 3.41 -30.63 -32.41
N GLN A 39 2.43 -29.83 -31.99
CA GLN A 39 1.56 -29.10 -32.92
C GLN A 39 2.36 -28.05 -33.70
N SER A 40 1.82 -27.59 -34.84
CA SER A 40 2.53 -26.68 -35.76
C SER A 40 3.06 -25.41 -35.09
N GLU A 41 2.23 -24.69 -34.34
CA GLU A 41 2.66 -23.47 -33.62
C GLU A 41 3.72 -23.78 -32.56
N THR A 42 3.57 -24.92 -31.87
CA THR A 42 4.50 -25.35 -30.83
C THR A 42 5.89 -25.66 -31.39
N ARG A 43 5.96 -26.25 -32.60
CA ARG A 43 7.23 -26.43 -33.32
C ARG A 43 7.84 -25.09 -33.74
N ALA A 44 7.02 -24.17 -34.24
CA ALA A 44 7.48 -22.84 -34.62
C ALA A 44 8.02 -22.04 -33.43
N LEU A 45 7.41 -22.17 -32.25
CA LEU A 45 7.94 -21.60 -31.01
C LEU A 45 9.30 -22.20 -30.64
N ASN A 46 9.45 -23.53 -30.76
CA ASN A 46 10.73 -24.20 -30.47
C ASN A 46 11.87 -23.71 -31.39
N GLU A 47 11.60 -23.54 -32.68
CA GLU A 47 12.52 -22.91 -33.65
C GLU A 47 12.87 -21.47 -33.23
N GLY A 48 11.87 -20.67 -32.88
CA GLY A 48 12.07 -19.25 -32.59
C GLY A 48 12.82 -19.01 -31.27
N PHE A 49 12.60 -19.84 -30.25
CA PHE A 49 13.44 -19.81 -29.05
C PHE A 49 14.87 -20.27 -29.33
N SER A 50 15.06 -21.18 -30.30
CA SER A 50 16.41 -21.59 -30.73
C SER A 50 17.14 -20.45 -31.45
N ASP A 51 16.44 -19.64 -32.25
CA ASP A 51 17.00 -18.38 -32.80
C ASP A 51 17.39 -17.40 -31.69
N ILE A 52 16.53 -17.20 -30.68
CA ILE A 52 16.82 -16.30 -29.55
C ILE A 52 18.07 -16.76 -28.78
N ILE A 53 18.17 -18.05 -28.48
CA ILE A 53 19.33 -18.64 -27.80
C ILE A 53 20.58 -18.52 -28.68
N ALA A 54 20.46 -18.73 -29.98
CA ALA A 54 21.55 -18.58 -30.93
C ALA A 54 22.14 -17.17 -30.93
N THR A 55 21.29 -16.16 -31.13
CA THR A 55 21.68 -14.74 -31.09
C THR A 55 22.28 -14.36 -29.74
N THR A 56 21.77 -14.92 -28.64
CA THR A 56 22.34 -14.71 -27.31
C THR A 56 23.77 -15.23 -27.22
N ILE A 57 24.00 -16.49 -27.62
CA ILE A 57 25.33 -17.12 -27.55
C ILE A 57 26.32 -16.41 -28.49
N GLU A 58 25.86 -16.03 -29.68
CA GLU A 58 26.69 -15.31 -30.63
C GLU A 58 27.11 -13.93 -30.08
N ARG A 59 26.17 -13.18 -29.49
CA ARG A 59 26.47 -11.91 -28.80
C ARG A 59 27.53 -12.08 -27.71
N GLU A 60 27.44 -13.13 -26.90
CA GLU A 60 28.38 -13.39 -25.81
C GLU A 60 29.77 -13.82 -26.31
N LEU A 61 29.84 -14.53 -27.44
CA LEU A 61 31.12 -14.96 -28.03
C LEU A 61 31.80 -13.86 -28.86
N TYR A 62 31.02 -12.96 -29.47
CA TYR A 62 31.53 -11.90 -30.34
C TYR A 62 31.10 -10.48 -29.95
N PRO A 63 31.23 -10.07 -28.66
CA PRO A 63 30.64 -8.82 -28.15
C PRO A 63 31.23 -7.55 -28.77
N THR A 64 32.49 -7.58 -29.23
CA THR A 64 33.21 -6.41 -29.76
C THR A 64 33.48 -6.47 -31.26
N GLY A 65 32.98 -7.49 -31.97
CA GLY A 65 33.27 -7.66 -33.38
C GLY A 65 34.67 -8.23 -33.64
N GLY A 66 34.76 -9.41 -34.24
CA GLY A 66 35.94 -9.83 -35.01
C GLY A 66 35.87 -9.28 -36.44
N THR A 67 36.93 -9.42 -37.24
CA THR A 67 36.85 -9.17 -38.69
C THR A 67 35.80 -10.11 -39.28
N ASN A 68 34.65 -9.55 -39.70
CA ASN A 68 33.45 -10.27 -40.14
C ASN A 68 32.68 -11.05 -39.04
N GLN A 69 32.78 -10.67 -37.77
CA GLN A 69 32.09 -11.37 -36.67
C GLN A 69 31.41 -10.36 -35.74
N ILE A 70 30.49 -9.57 -36.27
CA ILE A 70 29.65 -8.67 -35.46
C ILE A 70 28.34 -9.41 -35.22
N TRP A 71 28.07 -9.78 -33.97
CA TRP A 71 26.78 -10.34 -33.61
C TRP A 71 25.66 -9.39 -34.04
N ASN A 72 24.57 -9.95 -34.52
CA ASN A 72 23.43 -9.18 -35.01
C ASN A 72 22.14 -9.99 -34.81
N TYR A 73 21.04 -9.58 -35.44
CA TYR A 73 19.73 -10.26 -35.33
C TYR A 73 19.40 -11.11 -36.57
N GLN A 74 20.41 -11.46 -37.35
CA GLN A 74 20.31 -12.37 -38.48
C GLN A 74 20.70 -13.76 -38.01
N ILE A 75 20.19 -14.78 -38.70
CA ILE A 75 20.47 -16.17 -38.42
C ILE A 75 21.03 -16.79 -39.70
N GLY A 76 22.21 -17.36 -39.59
CA GLY A 76 22.99 -18.08 -40.59
C GLY A 76 23.84 -17.19 -41.50
N GLU A 77 23.87 -15.87 -41.35
CA GLU A 77 24.45 -14.94 -42.34
C GLU A 77 25.94 -15.18 -42.63
N ASP A 78 26.68 -15.74 -41.68
CA ASP A 78 28.08 -16.19 -41.84
C ASP A 78 28.25 -17.32 -42.87
N VAL A 79 27.16 -17.99 -43.24
CA VAL A 79 27.10 -19.04 -44.28
C VAL A 79 26.13 -18.65 -45.40
N TRP A 80 24.87 -18.40 -45.02
CA TRP A 80 23.76 -17.97 -45.85
C TRP A 80 22.67 -17.43 -44.92
N LEU A 81 22.13 -16.24 -45.20
CA LEU A 81 21.04 -15.65 -44.41
C LEU A 81 19.77 -16.53 -44.45
N LEU A 82 19.49 -17.24 -43.36
CA LEU A 82 18.33 -18.13 -43.22
C LEU A 82 17.09 -17.37 -42.73
N ARG A 83 17.26 -16.50 -41.72
CA ARG A 83 16.19 -15.71 -41.10
C ARG A 83 16.74 -14.37 -40.63
N ASN A 84 15.84 -13.41 -40.45
CA ASN A 84 16.16 -12.10 -39.90
C ASN A 84 15.14 -11.76 -38.82
N MET A 85 15.56 -11.74 -37.55
CA MET A 85 14.69 -11.43 -36.42
C MET A 85 14.32 -9.94 -36.40
N ALA A 86 15.18 -9.06 -36.92
CA ALA A 86 14.91 -7.63 -36.97
C ALA A 86 13.94 -7.25 -38.10
N ASP A 87 14.06 -7.88 -39.27
CA ASP A 87 13.21 -7.66 -40.44
C ASP A 87 12.83 -9.00 -41.12
N PRO A 88 11.86 -9.75 -40.59
CA PRO A 88 11.46 -11.04 -41.16
C PRO A 88 11.04 -10.98 -42.63
N HIS A 89 10.47 -9.87 -43.08
CA HIS A 89 10.05 -9.69 -44.48
C HIS A 89 11.23 -9.66 -45.45
N SER A 90 12.45 -9.40 -44.97
CA SER A 90 13.66 -9.31 -45.80
C SER A 90 14.14 -10.65 -46.34
N VAL A 91 13.58 -11.77 -45.88
CA VAL A 91 13.99 -13.12 -46.28
C VAL A 91 12.78 -13.87 -46.84
N LEU A 92 12.99 -14.60 -47.95
CA LEU A 92 12.00 -15.49 -48.54
C LEU A 92 12.19 -16.91 -48.01
N ASP A 93 11.10 -17.57 -47.66
CA ASP A 93 11.10 -18.98 -47.32
C ASP A 93 10.69 -19.84 -48.53
N PHE A 94 11.62 -20.66 -49.00
CA PHE A 94 11.42 -21.57 -50.11
C PHE A 94 10.84 -22.93 -49.69
N ASN A 95 10.69 -23.20 -48.38
CA ASN A 95 10.09 -24.44 -47.85
C ASN A 95 8.56 -24.39 -47.79
N VAL A 96 7.96 -23.23 -48.00
CA VAL A 96 6.50 -23.03 -48.06
C VAL A 96 6.01 -22.83 -49.49
N ASN A 97 4.80 -23.30 -49.78
CA ASN A 97 4.16 -23.19 -51.10
C ASN A 97 2.81 -22.45 -51.00
N PRO A 98 2.63 -21.29 -51.67
CA PRO A 98 3.65 -20.57 -52.44
C PRO A 98 4.77 -20.02 -51.55
N THR A 99 5.96 -19.85 -52.13
CA THR A 99 7.08 -19.13 -51.51
C THR A 99 6.61 -17.76 -51.06
N LYS A 100 6.92 -17.40 -49.81
CA LYS A 100 6.52 -16.13 -49.19
C LYS A 100 7.59 -15.67 -48.20
N SER A 101 7.61 -14.39 -47.87
CA SER A 101 8.48 -13.88 -46.81
C SER A 101 7.98 -14.30 -45.42
N TYR A 102 8.89 -14.40 -44.45
CA TYR A 102 8.55 -14.78 -43.08
C TYR A 102 7.64 -13.74 -42.40
N PRO A 103 6.60 -14.12 -41.62
CA PRO A 103 5.75 -13.18 -40.90
C PRO A 103 6.50 -12.46 -39.78
N GLN A 104 6.16 -11.20 -39.52
CA GLN A 104 6.63 -10.43 -38.36
C GLN A 104 5.57 -10.34 -37.25
N THR A 105 4.30 -10.65 -37.55
CA THR A 105 3.20 -10.64 -36.58
C THR A 105 2.42 -11.95 -36.59
N TYR A 106 1.76 -12.27 -35.48
CA TYR A 106 0.93 -13.46 -35.35
C TYR A 106 -0.27 -13.40 -36.31
N LEU A 107 -0.45 -14.47 -37.08
CA LEU A 107 -1.49 -14.61 -38.12
C LEU A 107 -1.45 -13.51 -39.19
N GLU A 108 -0.26 -13.01 -39.53
CA GLU A 108 -0.10 -11.94 -40.52
C GLU A 108 -0.63 -12.33 -41.90
N SER A 109 -1.60 -11.56 -42.40
CA SER A 109 -2.24 -11.81 -43.69
C SER A 109 -1.23 -11.74 -44.84
N GLY A 110 -1.17 -12.79 -45.66
CA GLY A 110 -0.26 -12.88 -46.82
C GLY A 110 1.13 -13.42 -46.49
N PHE A 111 1.51 -13.46 -45.22
CA PHE A 111 2.83 -13.96 -44.77
C PHE A 111 2.71 -15.22 -43.90
N TRP A 112 1.60 -15.43 -43.20
CA TRP A 112 1.44 -16.61 -42.35
C TRP A 112 1.41 -17.93 -43.14
N ASP A 113 2.05 -18.99 -42.62
CA ASP A 113 1.93 -20.34 -43.17
C ASP A 113 0.93 -21.20 -42.39
N ASN A 114 -0.22 -21.45 -43.03
CA ASN A 114 -1.27 -22.31 -42.48
C ASN A 114 -0.94 -23.80 -42.55
N ASN A 115 0.05 -24.20 -43.36
CA ASN A 115 0.51 -25.59 -43.41
C ASN A 115 1.41 -25.95 -42.23
N GLY A 116 1.85 -24.95 -41.46
CA GLY A 116 2.56 -25.14 -40.21
C GLY A 116 4.03 -25.53 -40.39
N GLU A 117 4.69 -25.00 -41.42
CA GLU A 117 6.16 -25.08 -41.51
C GLU A 117 6.75 -24.37 -40.27
N PRO A 118 7.56 -25.08 -39.46
CA PRO A 118 8.00 -24.56 -38.16
C PRO A 118 8.96 -23.38 -38.26
N HIS A 119 9.93 -23.40 -39.18
CA HIS A 119 10.87 -22.29 -39.36
C HIS A 119 10.15 -21.05 -39.85
N HIS A 120 9.07 -21.20 -40.64
CA HIS A 120 8.34 -20.10 -41.24
C HIS A 120 7.68 -19.21 -40.19
N ASN A 121 6.83 -19.78 -39.33
CA ASN A 121 6.09 -18.98 -38.37
C ASN A 121 6.96 -18.59 -37.15
N SER A 122 8.13 -19.23 -36.96
CA SER A 122 9.03 -18.98 -35.81
C SER A 122 9.46 -17.52 -35.67
N SER A 123 9.57 -16.82 -36.80
CA SER A 123 9.98 -15.42 -36.90
C SER A 123 9.13 -14.47 -36.06
N VAL A 124 7.88 -14.82 -35.71
CA VAL A 124 7.03 -14.00 -34.83
C VAL A 124 7.61 -13.87 -33.42
N ILE A 125 8.07 -14.96 -32.81
CA ILE A 125 8.66 -14.89 -31.45
C ILE A 125 10.09 -14.34 -31.51
N SER A 126 10.82 -14.62 -32.57
CA SER A 126 12.13 -14.02 -32.83
C SER A 126 12.04 -12.49 -32.98
N LYS A 127 11.05 -12.01 -33.75
CA LYS A 127 10.75 -10.58 -33.91
C LYS A 127 10.29 -9.96 -32.60
N TRP A 128 9.46 -10.66 -31.82
CA TRP A 128 9.09 -10.20 -30.48
C TRP A 128 10.31 -9.93 -29.60
N PHE A 129 11.26 -10.87 -29.56
CA PHE A 129 12.46 -10.72 -28.75
C PHE A 129 13.32 -9.53 -29.20
N HIS A 130 13.55 -9.39 -30.51
CA HIS A 130 14.19 -8.20 -31.08
C HIS A 130 13.46 -6.91 -30.68
N THR A 131 12.12 -6.88 -30.76
CA THR A 131 11.33 -5.71 -30.37
C THR A 131 11.45 -5.41 -28.88
N LEU A 132 11.49 -6.44 -28.02
CA LEU A 132 11.65 -6.28 -26.58
C LEU A 132 13.02 -5.69 -26.21
N THR A 133 14.09 -6.04 -26.93
CA THR A 133 15.45 -5.59 -26.64
C THR A 133 15.81 -4.25 -27.29
N THR A 134 15.21 -3.92 -28.43
CA THR A 134 15.54 -2.70 -29.21
C THR A 134 14.47 -1.63 -29.14
N GLY A 135 13.23 -2.00 -28.85
CA GLY A 135 12.05 -1.14 -28.95
C GLY A 135 11.50 -1.05 -30.37
N SER A 136 12.21 -1.57 -31.38
CA SER A 136 11.82 -1.50 -32.79
C SER A 136 10.89 -2.66 -33.18
N GLY A 137 9.60 -2.37 -33.20
CA GLY A 137 8.50 -3.28 -33.55
C GLY A 137 8.30 -3.50 -35.05
N PRO A 138 7.41 -4.45 -35.41
CA PRO A 138 6.89 -4.57 -36.77
C PRO A 138 6.28 -3.26 -37.27
N ASN A 139 6.36 -3.02 -38.58
CA ASN A 139 5.72 -1.87 -39.25
C ASN A 139 6.10 -0.48 -38.66
N GLY A 140 7.29 -0.35 -38.07
CA GLY A 140 7.76 0.90 -37.45
C GLY A 140 7.12 1.23 -36.10
N ASN A 141 6.43 0.27 -35.47
CA ASN A 141 5.86 0.45 -34.13
C ASN A 141 6.96 0.52 -33.07
N ASN A 142 7.12 1.65 -32.38
CA ASN A 142 8.11 1.79 -31.32
C ASN A 142 7.52 1.43 -29.95
N THR A 143 8.21 0.58 -29.21
CA THR A 143 7.82 0.09 -27.88
C THR A 143 8.89 0.40 -26.84
N ALA A 144 8.54 0.32 -25.56
CA ALA A 144 9.54 0.33 -24.50
C ALA A 144 10.44 -0.90 -24.62
N SER A 145 11.75 -0.70 -24.49
CA SER A 145 12.74 -1.78 -24.52
C SER A 145 13.33 -2.05 -23.15
N ILE A 146 13.87 -3.25 -22.99
CA ILE A 146 14.67 -3.65 -21.83
C ILE A 146 16.05 -4.15 -22.26
N ASN A 147 16.97 -4.20 -21.30
CA ASN A 147 18.29 -4.76 -21.54
C ASN A 147 18.19 -6.21 -22.05
N PHE A 148 19.07 -6.58 -22.99
CA PHE A 148 19.06 -7.90 -23.62
C PHE A 148 19.15 -9.04 -22.59
N ASP A 149 20.02 -8.93 -21.59
CA ASP A 149 20.20 -9.99 -20.58
C ASP A 149 18.94 -10.16 -19.72
N VAL A 150 18.25 -9.06 -19.42
CA VAL A 150 16.96 -9.07 -18.73
C VAL A 150 15.89 -9.77 -19.60
N ALA A 151 15.86 -9.49 -20.90
CA ALA A 151 14.95 -10.17 -21.83
C ALA A 151 15.23 -11.69 -21.89
N MET A 152 16.51 -12.09 -21.97
CA MET A 152 16.89 -13.50 -22.00
C MET A 152 16.59 -14.20 -20.67
N GLN A 153 16.74 -13.52 -19.54
CA GLN A 153 16.33 -14.05 -18.23
C GLN A 153 14.83 -14.38 -18.19
N ILE A 154 13.99 -13.53 -18.79
CA ILE A 154 12.54 -13.76 -18.92
C ILE A 154 12.26 -14.98 -19.80
N VAL A 155 12.97 -15.12 -20.92
CA VAL A 155 12.84 -16.28 -21.81
C VAL A 155 13.21 -17.57 -21.09
N TYR A 156 14.37 -17.60 -20.43
CA TYR A 156 14.82 -18.76 -19.66
C TYR A 156 13.81 -19.16 -18.57
N TRP A 157 13.37 -18.20 -17.76
CA TRP A 157 12.40 -18.42 -16.69
C TRP A 157 11.02 -18.84 -17.23
N GLY A 158 10.63 -18.29 -18.38
CA GLY A 158 9.42 -18.69 -19.09
C GLY A 158 9.46 -20.15 -19.53
N LEU A 159 10.57 -20.59 -20.14
CA LEU A 159 10.76 -21.96 -20.60
C LEU A 159 10.78 -22.99 -19.46
N ASP A 160 11.39 -22.65 -18.32
CA ASP A 160 11.56 -23.57 -17.18
C ASP A 160 10.30 -23.70 -16.32
N TYR A 161 9.57 -22.59 -16.07
CA TYR A 161 8.48 -22.57 -15.07
C TYR A 161 7.07 -22.31 -15.63
N TYR A 162 6.93 -21.75 -16.84
CA TYR A 162 5.63 -21.24 -17.33
C TYR A 162 5.16 -21.81 -18.66
N ILE A 163 6.06 -22.40 -19.45
CA ILE A 163 5.76 -22.99 -20.76
C ILE A 163 5.73 -24.51 -20.61
N TYR A 164 4.68 -25.13 -21.18
CA TYR A 164 4.49 -26.58 -21.17
C TYR A 164 4.33 -27.10 -22.62
N GLY A 165 4.51 -28.41 -22.79
CA GLY A 165 4.81 -29.03 -24.09
C GLY A 165 3.79 -28.85 -25.23
N ASP A 166 2.55 -28.41 -24.98
CA ASP A 166 1.51 -28.20 -26.00
C ASP A 166 1.16 -26.72 -26.22
N TYR A 167 2.00 -25.79 -25.75
CA TYR A 167 1.73 -24.36 -25.84
C TYR A 167 1.74 -23.84 -27.28
N ASN A 168 0.78 -22.97 -27.55
CA ASN A 168 0.64 -22.20 -28.78
C ASN A 168 1.12 -20.75 -28.56
N TYR A 169 1.05 -19.87 -29.58
CA TYR A 169 1.56 -18.50 -29.42
C TYR A 169 0.83 -17.70 -28.34
N PRO A 170 -0.52 -17.66 -28.28
CA PRO A 170 -1.23 -16.99 -27.20
C PRO A 170 -0.85 -17.49 -25.80
N ASN A 171 -0.75 -18.80 -25.59
CA ASN A 171 -0.37 -19.37 -24.28
C ASN A 171 1.06 -18.99 -23.90
N THR A 172 1.98 -19.03 -24.86
CA THR A 172 3.39 -18.63 -24.66
C THR A 172 3.50 -17.15 -24.34
N ALA A 173 2.75 -16.28 -25.00
CA ALA A 173 2.68 -14.85 -24.70
C ALA A 173 2.23 -14.61 -23.25
N GLN A 174 1.21 -15.35 -22.78
CA GLN A 174 0.74 -15.27 -21.39
C GLN A 174 1.81 -15.76 -20.40
N ALA A 175 2.54 -16.82 -20.74
CA ALA A 175 3.65 -17.36 -19.93
C ALA A 175 4.80 -16.36 -19.80
N LEU A 176 5.25 -15.75 -20.89
CA LEU A 176 6.33 -14.75 -20.88
C LEU A 176 5.93 -13.51 -20.06
N ARG A 177 4.67 -13.07 -20.17
CA ARG A 177 4.11 -12.01 -19.30
C ARG A 177 4.14 -12.43 -17.82
N ALA A 178 3.76 -13.67 -17.51
CA ALA A 178 3.74 -14.16 -16.12
C ALA A 178 5.16 -14.30 -15.55
N ALA A 179 6.10 -14.82 -16.34
CA ALA A 179 7.51 -14.94 -16.00
C ALA A 179 8.12 -13.58 -15.66
N ALA A 180 7.91 -12.57 -16.50
CA ALA A 180 8.38 -11.21 -16.23
C ALA A 180 7.80 -10.63 -14.92
N GLY A 181 6.50 -10.82 -14.68
CA GLY A 181 5.87 -10.38 -13.44
C GLY A 181 6.33 -11.15 -12.20
N SER A 182 6.82 -12.39 -12.34
CA SER A 182 7.39 -13.17 -11.25
C SER A 182 8.82 -12.77 -10.93
N LEU A 183 9.62 -12.47 -11.96
CA LEU A 183 11.03 -12.06 -11.80
C LEU A 183 11.16 -10.64 -11.25
N PHE A 184 10.36 -9.71 -11.77
CA PHE A 184 10.52 -8.27 -11.53
C PHE A 184 9.36 -7.66 -10.73
N GLY A 185 8.35 -8.45 -10.39
CA GLY A 185 7.14 -7.97 -9.73
C GLY A 185 6.04 -7.57 -10.71
N GLN A 186 4.79 -7.73 -10.28
CA GLN A 186 3.62 -7.39 -11.08
C GLN A 186 3.58 -5.90 -11.40
N CYS A 187 3.28 -5.58 -12.65
CA CYS A 187 3.31 -4.23 -13.22
C CYS A 187 4.69 -3.55 -13.23
N SER A 188 5.80 -4.31 -13.17
CA SER A 188 7.14 -3.74 -13.33
C SER A 188 7.35 -3.15 -14.74
N PRO A 189 8.34 -2.25 -14.93
CA PRO A 189 8.73 -1.76 -16.25
C PRO A 189 9.03 -2.90 -17.24
N GLU A 190 9.67 -3.98 -16.79
CA GLU A 190 10.03 -5.15 -17.59
C GLU A 190 8.79 -5.93 -18.04
N GLN A 191 7.84 -6.20 -17.14
CA GLN A 191 6.59 -6.86 -17.51
C GLN A 191 5.78 -6.00 -18.50
N ASN A 192 5.74 -4.69 -18.31
CA ASN A 192 5.05 -3.78 -19.23
C ASN A 192 5.72 -3.73 -20.60
N ALA A 193 7.06 -3.78 -20.67
CA ALA A 193 7.79 -3.88 -21.93
C ALA A 193 7.51 -5.21 -22.66
N VAL A 194 7.46 -6.34 -21.94
CA VAL A 194 7.04 -7.64 -22.49
C VAL A 194 5.64 -7.55 -23.09
N ILE A 195 4.67 -6.98 -22.35
CA ILE A 195 3.30 -6.79 -22.83
C ILE A 195 3.28 -5.91 -24.10
N ALA A 196 4.03 -4.81 -24.11
CA ALA A 196 4.08 -3.90 -25.25
C ALA A 196 4.67 -4.58 -26.50
N ALA A 197 5.78 -5.31 -26.35
CA ALA A 197 6.41 -6.05 -27.44
C ALA A 197 5.50 -7.19 -27.96
N LEU A 198 4.82 -7.93 -27.07
CA LEU A 198 3.86 -8.98 -27.47
C LEU A 198 2.70 -8.39 -28.27
N ASN A 199 2.13 -7.28 -27.80
CA ASN A 199 1.07 -6.57 -28.54
C ASN A 199 1.56 -6.07 -29.91
N ALA A 200 2.83 -5.65 -30.02
CA ALA A 200 3.41 -5.20 -31.29
C ALA A 200 3.52 -6.32 -32.34
N VAL A 201 3.68 -7.57 -31.91
CA VAL A 201 3.62 -8.75 -32.80
C VAL A 201 2.23 -9.38 -32.89
N ASN A 202 1.17 -8.63 -32.56
CA ASN A 202 -0.23 -9.08 -32.60
C ASN A 202 -0.57 -10.23 -31.64
N LEU A 203 0.19 -10.37 -30.53
CA LEU A 203 -0.11 -11.30 -29.44
C LEU A 203 -0.73 -10.54 -28.28
N SER A 204 -2.05 -10.39 -28.32
CA SER A 204 -2.77 -9.66 -27.28
C SER A 204 -2.68 -10.38 -25.95
N VAL A 205 -2.01 -9.74 -24.99
CA VAL A 205 -2.01 -10.16 -23.60
C VAL A 205 -2.66 -9.09 -22.74
N GLY A 206 -3.49 -9.51 -21.79
CA GLY A 206 -4.14 -8.57 -20.86
C GLY A 206 -3.10 -7.76 -20.09
N GLN A 207 -3.51 -6.60 -19.59
CA GLN A 207 -2.68 -5.75 -18.72
C GLN A 207 -2.19 -6.52 -17.49
N CYS A 208 -1.15 -5.99 -16.84
CA CYS A 208 -0.73 -6.48 -15.54
C CYS A 208 -1.87 -6.35 -14.50
N THR A 209 -1.74 -7.04 -13.36
CA THR A 209 -2.81 -7.11 -12.35
C THR A 209 -3.25 -5.71 -11.91
N PRO A 210 -4.56 -5.34 -12.00
CA PRO A 210 -5.05 -3.99 -11.68
C PRO A 210 -4.69 -3.50 -10.27
N ASP A 211 -4.51 -4.43 -9.34
CA ASP A 211 -4.11 -4.16 -7.96
C ASP A 211 -2.68 -3.60 -7.82
N CYS A 212 -1.80 -3.90 -8.79
CA CYS A 212 -0.42 -3.44 -8.83
C CYS A 212 -0.22 -2.20 -9.70
N ASN A 213 -1.31 -1.68 -10.26
CA ASN A 213 -1.28 -0.54 -11.17
C ASN A 213 -1.51 0.80 -10.44
N TYR A 214 -0.79 1.00 -9.34
CA TYR A 214 -0.78 2.24 -8.56
C TYR A 214 0.35 3.18 -8.99
N ALA A 215 0.16 4.48 -8.78
CA ALA A 215 1.16 5.50 -9.03
C ALA A 215 1.08 6.67 -8.04
N ALA A 216 2.20 7.34 -7.79
CA ALA A 216 2.25 8.55 -6.98
C ALA A 216 1.78 9.76 -7.80
N VAL A 217 0.98 10.64 -7.18
CA VAL A 217 0.52 11.92 -7.76
C VAL A 217 0.58 13.01 -6.70
N ASN A 218 0.56 14.29 -7.13
CA ASN A 218 0.63 15.45 -6.24
C ASN A 218 1.84 15.42 -5.29
N ILE A 219 3.01 14.99 -5.79
CA ILE A 219 4.25 14.98 -5.01
C ILE A 219 4.61 16.44 -4.69
N SER A 220 4.79 16.74 -3.41
CA SER A 220 5.04 18.09 -2.90
C SER A 220 6.02 18.08 -1.72
N PRO A 221 6.66 19.21 -1.40
CA PRO A 221 6.66 20.51 -2.10
C PRO A 221 7.71 20.55 -3.23
N SER A 222 7.69 21.61 -4.04
CA SER A 222 8.72 21.85 -5.10
C SER A 222 9.71 22.96 -4.76
N SER A 223 9.34 23.87 -3.85
CA SER A 223 10.17 25.00 -3.42
C SER A 223 9.88 25.36 -1.97
N VAL A 224 10.93 25.57 -1.17
CA VAL A 224 10.86 25.82 0.28
C VAL A 224 11.97 26.78 0.71
N ASN A 225 11.86 27.33 1.91
CA ASN A 225 12.90 28.15 2.49
C ASN A 225 13.92 27.31 3.29
N CYS A 226 15.14 27.81 3.40
CA CYS A 226 16.18 27.17 4.21
C CYS A 226 15.72 26.98 5.65
N ASN A 227 16.08 25.84 6.23
CA ASN A 227 15.72 25.46 7.60
C ASN A 227 14.21 25.39 7.86
N GLN A 228 13.33 25.55 6.88
CA GLN A 228 11.88 25.48 7.07
C GLN A 228 11.45 24.05 7.42
N GLY A 229 10.53 23.89 8.37
CA GLY A 229 9.80 22.64 8.53
C GLY A 229 8.85 22.43 7.36
N ILE A 230 9.03 21.34 6.63
CA ILE A 230 8.30 21.01 5.42
C ILE A 230 7.64 19.63 5.58
N THR A 231 6.57 19.43 4.83
CA THR A 231 5.89 18.13 4.74
C THR A 231 6.10 17.59 3.35
N LEU A 232 6.94 16.58 3.20
CA LEU A 232 6.97 15.80 1.97
C LEU A 232 5.68 15.00 1.92
N SER A 233 4.95 15.07 0.82
CA SER A 233 3.68 14.35 0.68
C SER A 233 3.45 13.90 -0.75
N ALA A 234 2.68 12.84 -0.89
CA ALA A 234 2.18 12.37 -2.17
C ALA A 234 0.88 11.61 -1.98
N ASN A 235 0.01 11.68 -2.97
CA ASN A 235 -1.19 10.85 -3.04
C ASN A 235 -0.93 9.64 -3.94
N CYS A 236 -1.81 8.65 -3.88
CA CYS A 236 -1.82 7.51 -4.80
C CYS A 236 -3.02 7.59 -5.75
N THR A 237 -2.83 7.15 -7.00
CA THR A 237 -3.88 6.92 -7.98
C THR A 237 -3.75 5.52 -8.60
N GLY A 238 -4.85 4.95 -9.07
CA GLY A 238 -4.81 3.87 -10.07
C GLY A 238 -4.56 4.44 -11.47
N ALA A 239 -3.93 3.67 -12.37
CA ALA A 239 -3.57 4.16 -13.70
C ALA A 239 -4.73 4.25 -14.71
N THR A 240 -5.88 3.63 -14.42
CA THR A 240 -7.11 3.87 -15.20
C THR A 240 -7.90 5.01 -14.57
N ALA A 241 -8.42 5.94 -15.38
CA ALA A 241 -9.24 7.11 -14.99
C ALA A 241 -10.52 6.80 -14.18
N ASN A 242 -10.71 5.53 -13.83
CA ASN A 242 -11.71 5.05 -12.90
C ASN A 242 -10.98 4.91 -11.57
N ASN A 243 -11.19 5.88 -10.67
CA ASN A 243 -10.58 6.00 -9.35
C ASN A 243 -10.99 4.81 -8.46
N ASN A 244 -10.56 3.60 -8.80
CA ASN A 244 -10.84 2.40 -8.05
C ASN A 244 -10.08 2.52 -6.73
N VAL A 245 -10.83 2.87 -5.69
CA VAL A 245 -10.38 3.09 -4.31
C VAL A 245 -9.50 1.93 -3.80
N TRP A 246 -9.66 0.73 -4.36
CA TRP A 246 -8.92 -0.49 -4.03
C TRP A 246 -7.43 -0.49 -4.44
N THR A 247 -7.05 0.14 -5.56
CA THR A 247 -5.68 0.04 -6.10
C THR A 247 -4.64 0.68 -5.17
N CYS A 248 -5.04 1.73 -4.44
CA CYS A 248 -4.18 2.42 -3.48
C CYS A 248 -4.27 1.86 -2.06
N GLN A 249 -5.13 0.87 -1.81
CA GLN A 249 -5.21 0.25 -0.48
C GLN A 249 -3.93 -0.50 -0.15
N ASN A 250 -3.49 -0.35 1.10
CA ASN A 250 -2.29 -0.98 1.64
C ASN A 250 -0.99 -0.61 0.90
N VAL A 251 -1.01 0.47 0.12
CA VAL A 251 0.22 1.06 -0.41
C VAL A 251 0.92 1.77 0.75
N THR A 252 2.19 1.43 0.94
CA THR A 252 3.10 2.10 1.87
C THR A 252 3.98 3.08 1.13
N TYR A 253 4.29 4.19 1.81
CA TYR A 253 5.13 5.28 1.34
C TYR A 253 6.44 5.22 2.13
N SER A 254 7.56 5.29 1.40
CA SER A 254 8.88 5.45 2.00
C SER A 254 9.60 6.58 1.29
N PHE A 255 9.93 7.63 2.04
CA PHE A 255 10.62 8.79 1.52
C PHE A 255 12.11 8.65 1.83
N SER A 256 12.97 9.20 0.99
CA SER A 256 14.41 9.28 1.27
C SER A 256 15.00 10.55 0.69
N GLY A 257 16.09 11.01 1.26
CA GLY A 257 16.76 12.23 0.85
C GLY A 257 17.37 12.98 2.03
N PRO A 258 17.84 14.21 1.80
CA PRO A 258 18.41 15.05 2.85
C PRO A 258 17.45 15.21 4.03
N ASN A 259 17.94 15.00 5.25
CA ASN A 259 17.19 15.14 6.50
C ASN A 259 15.91 14.28 6.62
N VAL A 260 15.73 13.27 5.76
CA VAL A 260 14.62 12.31 5.86
C VAL A 260 15.04 11.17 6.79
N PRO A 261 14.38 10.98 7.95
CA PRO A 261 14.62 9.81 8.79
C PRO A 261 14.02 8.56 8.15
N TYR A 262 14.43 7.37 8.61
CA TYR A 262 13.85 6.13 8.13
C TYR A 262 12.34 6.12 8.35
N ASN A 263 11.57 5.95 7.28
CA ASN A 263 10.12 5.94 7.32
C ASN A 263 9.53 4.95 6.34
N THR A 264 8.66 4.08 6.86
CA THR A 264 7.89 3.11 6.09
C THR A 264 6.53 2.97 6.75
N GLY A 265 5.45 3.22 6.02
CA GLY A 265 4.09 3.06 6.55
C GLY A 265 3.02 3.54 5.57
N THR A 266 1.77 3.53 6.00
CA THR A 266 0.62 3.99 5.20
C THR A 266 0.45 5.50 5.19
N SER A 267 1.28 6.24 5.94
CA SER A 267 1.23 7.70 5.96
C SER A 267 1.71 8.24 4.61
N THR A 268 0.85 9.03 3.97
CA THR A 268 1.10 9.69 2.68
C THR A 268 2.09 10.85 2.77
N SER A 269 2.53 11.19 3.98
CA SER A 269 3.37 12.34 4.25
C SER A 269 4.38 12.11 5.36
N ILE A 270 5.51 12.81 5.28
CA ILE A 270 6.49 12.90 6.34
C ILE A 270 6.93 14.35 6.55
N ASN A 271 7.09 14.70 7.81
CA ASN A 271 7.57 16.00 8.23
C ASN A 271 9.09 15.97 8.41
N ILE A 272 9.79 16.89 7.75
CA ILE A 272 11.26 17.02 7.81
C ILE A 272 11.65 18.49 7.85
N THR A 273 12.91 18.78 8.18
CA THR A 273 13.47 20.13 8.02
C THR A 273 14.26 20.25 6.73
N ALA A 274 13.93 21.28 5.94
CA ALA A 274 14.64 21.61 4.71
C ALA A 274 16.12 21.92 5.02
N PRO A 275 17.05 21.58 4.10
CA PRO A 275 18.46 21.90 4.22
C PRO A 275 18.76 23.37 4.55
N SER A 276 19.90 23.61 5.20
CA SER A 276 20.31 24.95 5.65
C SER A 276 20.94 25.82 4.56
N ASN A 277 21.33 25.21 3.43
CA ASN A 277 22.03 25.89 2.34
C ASN A 277 21.14 25.93 1.09
N PRO A 278 21.22 27.01 0.28
CA PRO A 278 20.41 27.11 -0.92
C PRO A 278 20.88 26.09 -1.96
N GLY A 279 19.94 25.55 -2.74
CA GLY A 279 20.25 24.55 -3.76
C GLY A 279 19.05 23.72 -4.18
N SER A 280 19.27 22.85 -5.18
CA SER A 280 18.31 21.84 -5.61
C SER A 280 18.66 20.51 -4.96
N TYR A 281 17.76 19.97 -4.14
CA TYR A 281 17.97 18.74 -3.42
C TYR A 281 17.06 17.64 -3.96
N GLN A 282 17.63 16.49 -4.28
CA GLN A 282 16.89 15.32 -4.76
C GLN A 282 16.35 14.51 -3.58
N TYR A 283 15.07 14.19 -3.66
CA TYR A 283 14.37 13.26 -2.79
C TYR A 283 13.80 12.12 -3.63
N SER A 284 13.56 10.99 -2.97
CA SER A 284 12.90 9.84 -3.58
C SER A 284 11.68 9.44 -2.75
N LEU A 285 10.65 8.97 -3.44
CA LEU A 285 9.47 8.36 -2.84
C LEU A 285 9.29 6.98 -3.44
N THR A 286 9.30 5.95 -2.61
CA THR A 286 8.96 4.59 -3.02
C THR A 286 7.56 4.23 -2.56
N LEU A 287 6.69 3.91 -3.51
CA LEU A 287 5.39 3.29 -3.28
C LEU A 287 5.57 1.78 -3.39
N SER A 288 5.24 1.07 -2.33
CA SER A 288 5.26 -0.39 -2.31
C SER A 288 3.95 -0.91 -1.74
N LYS A 289 3.55 -2.10 -2.18
CA LYS A 289 2.44 -2.83 -1.57
C LYS A 289 3.04 -4.08 -0.93
N PRO A 290 3.26 -4.09 0.39
CA PRO A 290 3.91 -5.20 1.05
C PRO A 290 3.18 -6.52 0.78
N ASN A 291 3.94 -7.58 0.49
CA ASN A 291 3.45 -8.95 0.32
C ASN A 291 2.43 -9.18 -0.83
N SER A 292 2.35 -8.27 -1.81
CA SER A 292 1.45 -8.44 -2.97
C SER A 292 2.15 -8.98 -4.22
N GLY A 293 3.48 -9.03 -4.22
CA GLY A 293 4.28 -9.27 -5.43
C GLY A 293 4.21 -8.12 -6.44
N CYS A 294 3.62 -6.97 -6.10
CA CYS A 294 3.63 -5.78 -6.94
C CYS A 294 5.02 -5.13 -6.98
N TYR A 295 5.38 -4.59 -8.13
CA TYR A 295 6.60 -3.81 -8.28
C TYR A 295 6.57 -2.55 -7.39
N ALA A 296 7.63 -2.33 -6.62
CA ALA A 296 7.80 -1.11 -5.84
C ALA A 296 8.27 0.03 -6.76
N ARG A 297 7.48 1.11 -6.83
CA ARG A 297 7.73 2.22 -7.75
C ARG A 297 8.44 3.35 -7.02
N THR A 298 9.64 3.70 -7.46
CA THR A 298 10.39 4.84 -6.95
C THR A 298 10.27 6.05 -7.86
N TYR A 299 9.93 7.19 -7.28
CA TYR A 299 9.78 8.49 -7.91
C TYR A 299 10.86 9.42 -7.37
N ASN A 300 11.70 9.97 -8.23
CA ASN A 300 12.70 10.96 -7.85
C ASN A 300 12.17 12.37 -8.17
N PHE A 301 12.28 13.29 -7.22
CA PHE A 301 11.83 14.67 -7.37
C PHE A 301 12.80 15.64 -6.69
N ASN A 302 12.86 16.88 -7.20
CA ASN A 302 13.75 17.90 -6.68
C ASN A 302 12.95 18.96 -5.91
N VAL A 303 13.48 19.35 -4.75
CA VAL A 303 12.98 20.48 -3.96
C VAL A 303 14.00 21.61 -4.02
N SER A 304 13.58 22.77 -4.53
CA SER A 304 14.39 23.98 -4.51
C SER A 304 14.38 24.59 -3.12
N VAL A 305 15.55 24.78 -2.53
CA VAL A 305 15.72 25.39 -1.20
C VAL A 305 16.29 26.79 -1.40
N ASN A 306 15.56 27.79 -0.92
CA ASN A 306 15.91 29.21 -1.06
C ASN A 306 16.21 29.83 0.31
N CYS A 307 17.34 30.52 0.46
CA CYS A 307 17.69 31.17 1.72
C CYS A 307 17.43 32.68 1.62
N SER A 308 16.54 33.20 2.45
CA SER A 308 16.33 34.64 2.62
C SER A 308 17.20 35.20 3.75
N GLY A 309 18.53 35.04 3.67
CA GLY A 309 19.50 35.73 4.55
C GLY A 309 19.41 35.51 6.07
N GLY A 310 18.52 34.64 6.56
CA GLY A 310 18.37 34.31 7.98
C GLY A 310 19.47 33.38 8.48
N GLY A 311 20.10 33.73 9.61
CA GLY A 311 21.09 32.87 10.27
C GLY A 311 20.46 31.58 10.84
N ASN A 312 21.30 30.69 11.41
CA ASN A 312 20.85 29.39 11.94
C ASN A 312 19.77 29.47 13.04
N CYS A 313 19.49 30.64 13.61
CA CYS A 313 18.44 30.86 14.62
C CYS A 313 17.21 31.65 14.09
N ASP A 314 17.02 31.76 12.77
CA ASP A 314 15.83 32.36 12.17
C ASP A 314 14.67 31.34 12.03
N PHE A 315 13.60 31.50 12.81
CA PHE A 315 12.41 30.64 12.78
C PHE A 315 11.19 31.37 12.20
N SER A 316 11.41 32.49 11.50
CA SER A 316 10.33 33.31 10.91
C SER A 316 9.56 32.59 9.79
N ASN A 317 10.19 31.60 9.14
CA ASN A 317 9.59 30.79 8.07
C ASN A 317 8.75 29.61 8.58
N GLY A 318 8.49 29.52 9.89
CA GLY A 318 7.67 28.48 10.49
C GLY A 318 8.44 27.53 11.42
N PRO A 319 7.78 26.44 11.89
CA PRO A 319 8.41 25.47 12.79
C PRO A 319 9.64 24.83 12.14
N ARG A 320 10.62 24.44 12.95
CA ARG A 320 11.69 23.51 12.53
C ARG A 320 11.61 22.24 13.33
N TYR A 321 11.65 21.10 12.67
CA TYR A 321 11.72 19.79 13.32
C TYR A 321 13.14 19.58 13.84
N VAL A 322 13.25 19.16 15.10
CA VAL A 322 14.53 19.00 15.78
C VAL A 322 14.70 17.63 16.42
N GLY A 323 13.66 16.80 16.46
CA GLY A 323 13.73 15.46 17.02
C GLY A 323 12.37 14.81 17.27
N THR A 324 12.38 13.71 17.99
CA THR A 324 11.17 12.97 18.40
C THR A 324 11.19 12.60 19.88
N TRP A 325 10.00 12.53 20.48
CA TRP A 325 9.82 12.18 21.88
C TRP A 325 8.46 11.50 22.12
N ASN A 326 8.45 10.25 22.60
CA ASN A 326 7.22 9.50 22.90
C ASN A 326 6.15 9.53 21.78
N GLY A 327 6.58 9.38 20.52
CA GLY A 327 5.70 9.42 19.35
C GLY A 327 5.25 10.84 18.93
N LEU A 328 5.66 11.88 19.65
CA LEU A 328 5.50 13.28 19.26
C LEU A 328 6.72 13.77 18.48
N ILE A 329 6.48 14.70 17.57
CA ILE A 329 7.53 15.46 16.89
C ILE A 329 7.96 16.63 17.78
N VAL A 330 9.26 16.85 17.90
CA VAL A 330 9.81 18.00 18.62
C VAL A 330 10.17 19.07 17.62
N GLN A 331 9.73 20.30 17.88
CA GLN A 331 9.94 21.43 17.00
C GLN A 331 10.45 22.64 17.77
N ILE A 332 11.15 23.54 17.09
CA ILE A 332 11.34 24.92 17.54
C ILE A 332 10.39 25.81 16.75
N ARG A 333 9.62 26.64 17.45
CA ARG A 333 8.69 27.61 16.87
C ARG A 333 8.99 29.01 17.37
N GLN A 334 8.75 30.02 16.54
CA GLN A 334 8.73 31.39 17.01
C GLN A 334 7.34 31.73 17.58
N ILE A 335 7.24 31.91 18.90
CA ILE A 335 6.00 32.25 19.61
C ILE A 335 6.24 33.52 20.41
N SER A 336 5.42 34.55 20.18
CA SER A 336 5.53 35.86 20.87
C SER A 336 6.95 36.45 20.83
N GLY A 337 7.65 36.28 19.70
CA GLY A 337 9.02 36.78 19.50
C GLY A 337 10.14 35.92 20.12
N ARG A 338 9.80 34.78 20.72
CA ARG A 338 10.74 33.83 21.34
C ARG A 338 10.82 32.54 20.53
N ASN A 339 12.00 31.92 20.51
CA ASN A 339 12.22 30.59 19.97
C ASN A 339 11.90 29.59 21.08
N VAL A 340 10.76 28.93 20.94
CA VAL A 340 10.18 28.04 21.94
C VAL A 340 10.29 26.61 21.44
N LEU A 341 10.75 25.71 22.31
CA LEU A 341 10.70 24.29 22.08
C LEU A 341 9.27 23.79 22.30
N VAL A 342 8.73 23.02 21.37
CA VAL A 342 7.37 22.45 21.47
C VAL A 342 7.39 20.97 21.10
N THR A 343 6.51 20.18 21.70
CA THR A 343 6.16 18.86 21.18
C THR A 343 4.85 18.97 20.41
N ALA A 344 4.72 18.36 19.24
CA ALA A 344 3.52 18.43 18.41
C ALA A 344 3.04 17.03 18.03
N ILE A 345 1.74 16.91 17.78
CA ILE A 345 1.15 15.66 17.29
C ILE A 345 1.51 15.52 15.80
N PRO A 346 2.15 14.43 15.36
CA PRO A 346 2.46 14.22 13.96
C PRO A 346 1.19 14.27 13.11
N ASN A 347 1.24 15.03 12.00
CA ASN A 347 0.12 15.17 11.05
C ASN A 347 -1.21 15.67 11.68
N SER A 348 -1.14 16.45 12.76
CA SER A 348 -2.32 17.04 13.40
C SER A 348 -3.12 17.92 12.43
N PRO A 349 -4.43 17.67 12.21
CA PRO A 349 -5.25 18.47 11.28
C PRO A 349 -5.47 19.91 11.76
N THR A 350 -5.34 20.16 13.06
CA THR A 350 -5.55 21.45 13.72
C THR A 350 -4.24 22.08 14.22
N ASP A 351 -3.09 21.61 13.72
CA ASP A 351 -1.74 22.01 14.19
C ASP A 351 -1.64 22.13 15.73
N LYS A 352 -1.91 21.03 16.44
CA LYS A 352 -1.91 20.97 17.89
C LYS A 352 -0.51 20.69 18.43
N TYR A 353 -0.02 21.56 19.31
CA TYR A 353 1.29 21.43 19.93
C TYR A 353 1.31 21.92 21.37
N TYR A 354 2.33 21.51 22.11
CA TYR A 354 2.48 21.73 23.53
C TYR A 354 3.82 22.43 23.77
N PRO A 355 3.81 23.70 24.22
CA PRO A 355 5.03 24.40 24.58
C PRO A 355 5.81 23.70 25.70
N ARG A 356 7.14 23.82 25.65
CA ARG A 356 8.08 23.24 26.62
C ARG A 356 9.08 24.29 27.08
N GLY A 357 9.67 24.07 28.25
CA GLY A 357 10.81 24.86 28.71
C GLY A 357 12.10 24.53 27.94
N ASP A 358 13.05 25.47 27.92
CA ASP A 358 14.34 25.29 27.23
C ASP A 358 15.13 24.09 27.79
N ASN A 359 14.91 23.75 29.07
CA ASN A 359 15.46 22.57 29.74
C ASN A 359 14.89 21.22 29.25
N PHE A 360 13.86 21.20 28.40
CA PHE A 360 13.36 19.98 27.77
C PHE A 360 14.33 19.44 26.69
N TRP A 361 15.31 20.24 26.24
CA TRP A 361 16.25 19.85 25.17
C TRP A 361 16.96 18.51 25.42
N GLY A 362 17.33 18.21 26.67
CA GLY A 362 18.01 16.96 27.03
C GLY A 362 17.12 15.72 27.10
N ASN A 363 15.81 15.83 26.84
CA ASN A 363 14.83 14.77 27.10
C ASN A 363 14.27 14.10 25.85
N PHE A 364 14.71 14.50 24.64
CA PHE A 364 14.24 13.93 23.38
C PHE A 364 15.40 13.43 22.51
N THR A 365 15.09 12.62 21.50
CA THR A 365 16.08 12.12 20.54
C THR A 365 16.23 13.14 19.40
N PRO A 366 17.37 13.84 19.26
CA PRO A 366 17.53 14.88 18.25
C PRO A 366 17.68 14.33 16.85
N ASP A 367 17.12 15.05 15.88
CA ASP A 367 17.33 14.77 14.47
C ASP A 367 18.79 15.09 14.06
N PRO A 368 19.34 14.42 13.04
CA PRO A 368 20.64 14.76 12.48
C PRO A 368 20.72 16.25 12.10
N GLY A 369 21.69 16.97 12.66
CA GLY A 369 21.89 18.41 12.41
C GLY A 369 21.18 19.35 13.39
N ALA A 370 20.36 18.85 14.31
CA ALA A 370 19.64 19.69 15.29
C ALA A 370 20.50 20.18 16.46
N VAL A 371 21.65 19.55 16.74
CA VAL A 371 22.48 19.78 17.96
C VAL A 371 22.86 21.26 18.16
N GLY A 372 23.14 21.99 17.08
CA GLY A 372 23.52 23.41 17.13
C GLY A 372 22.35 24.38 17.37
N LEU A 373 21.10 23.89 17.47
CA LEU A 373 19.92 24.73 17.61
C LEU A 373 19.52 24.98 19.07
N GLN A 374 20.11 24.24 20.03
CA GLN A 374 19.85 24.43 21.46
C GLN A 374 20.10 25.89 21.90
N SER A 375 21.19 26.49 21.42
CA SER A 375 21.57 27.87 21.74
C SER A 375 20.62 28.92 21.16
N CYS A 376 19.71 28.52 20.26
CA CYS A 376 18.73 29.43 19.69
C CYS A 376 17.50 29.61 20.58
N LEU A 377 17.28 28.75 21.58
CA LEU A 377 16.13 28.80 22.48
C LEU A 377 16.24 29.99 23.45
N ASN A 378 15.11 30.63 23.73
CA ASN A 378 15.03 31.76 24.66
C ASN A 378 13.64 31.91 25.32
N ALA A 379 12.92 30.80 25.48
CA ALA A 379 11.61 30.77 26.13
C ALA A 379 11.72 30.72 27.66
N GLY A 380 12.90 30.40 28.19
CA GLY A 380 13.14 30.17 29.60
C GLY A 380 12.98 28.70 30.00
N ASN A 381 13.53 28.35 31.15
CA ASN A 381 13.35 27.03 31.75
C ASN A 381 11.99 26.97 32.47
N THR A 382 11.39 25.79 32.49
CA THR A 382 10.21 25.51 33.32
C THR A 382 10.52 24.38 34.30
N ASP A 383 9.66 24.21 35.32
CA ASP A 383 9.83 23.16 36.32
C ASP A 383 9.67 21.74 35.71
N TRP A 384 9.83 20.69 36.53
CA TRP A 384 9.64 19.28 36.18
C TRP A 384 10.01 18.90 34.73
N TYR A 385 11.30 18.98 34.38
CA TYR A 385 11.81 18.59 33.05
C TYR A 385 11.22 19.33 31.85
N GLY A 386 10.62 20.51 32.03
CA GLY A 386 10.13 21.32 30.91
C GLY A 386 8.66 21.06 30.53
N PHE A 387 7.92 20.27 31.31
CA PHE A 387 6.51 19.93 31.05
C PHE A 387 5.52 21.04 31.40
N THR A 388 5.92 21.94 32.29
CA THR A 388 5.13 23.11 32.65
C THR A 388 5.19 24.20 31.58
N PHE A 389 4.09 24.92 31.44
CA PHE A 389 3.90 26.03 30.50
C PHE A 389 4.87 27.20 30.80
N PRO A 390 5.65 27.70 29.81
CA PRO A 390 6.44 28.91 30.01
C PRO A 390 5.50 30.11 30.24
N THR A 391 5.47 30.66 31.44
CA THR A 391 4.50 31.71 31.84
C THR A 391 4.63 33.01 31.05
N THR A 392 5.70 33.17 30.27
CA THR A 392 6.01 34.37 29.48
C THR A 392 5.57 34.30 28.02
N ILE A 393 4.93 33.22 27.58
CA ILE A 393 4.43 33.09 26.19
C ILE A 393 2.90 32.99 26.18
N SER A 394 2.29 33.46 25.10
CA SER A 394 0.85 33.45 24.87
C SER A 394 0.55 32.75 23.54
N PRO A 395 -0.65 32.18 23.36
CA PRO A 395 -1.00 31.55 22.09
C PRO A 395 -0.84 32.55 20.93
N PRO A 396 -0.20 32.15 19.82
CA PRO A 396 -0.04 33.01 18.65
C PRO A 396 -1.38 33.32 18.00
N SER A 397 -1.42 34.36 17.18
CA SER A 397 -2.66 34.77 16.48
C SER A 397 -3.25 33.59 15.68
N GLY A 398 -4.55 33.34 15.85
CA GLY A 398 -5.25 32.22 15.23
C GLY A 398 -5.20 30.90 16.01
N TYR A 399 -4.54 30.87 17.17
CA TYR A 399 -4.47 29.72 18.06
C TYR A 399 -5.25 29.99 19.34
N TYR A 400 -5.91 28.97 19.88
CA TYR A 400 -6.44 29.00 21.25
C TYR A 400 -5.55 28.16 22.17
N GLN A 401 -5.66 28.43 23.47
CA GLN A 401 -5.00 27.65 24.51
C GLN A 401 -6.01 26.70 25.17
N GLY A 402 -5.63 25.45 25.33
CA GLY A 402 -6.38 24.45 26.10
C GLY A 402 -5.47 23.74 27.11
N THR A 403 -6.09 22.90 27.93
CA THR A 403 -5.38 22.06 28.92
C THR A 403 -5.89 20.63 28.77
N GLU A 404 -4.98 19.66 28.76
CA GLU A 404 -5.30 18.23 28.80
C GLU A 404 -5.72 17.79 30.20
N GLN A 405 -6.27 16.58 30.31
CA GLN A 405 -6.68 16.00 31.60
C GLN A 405 -5.54 15.90 32.63
N ASP A 406 -4.31 15.76 32.17
CA ASP A 406 -3.10 15.70 33.00
C ASP A 406 -2.51 17.08 33.35
N GLY A 407 -3.17 18.17 32.93
CA GLY A 407 -2.70 19.54 33.16
C GLY A 407 -1.76 20.08 32.06
N ALA A 408 -1.44 19.30 31.02
CA ALA A 408 -0.58 19.78 29.93
C ALA A 408 -1.26 20.88 29.12
N VAL A 409 -0.62 22.05 29.02
CA VAL A 409 -1.12 23.17 28.21
C VAL A 409 -0.77 22.94 26.74
N PHE A 410 -1.74 23.16 25.85
CA PHE A 410 -1.56 23.06 24.39
C PHE A 410 -2.09 24.29 23.66
N TYR A 411 -1.54 24.53 22.47
CA TYR A 411 -2.06 25.47 21.48
C TYR A 411 -2.55 24.71 20.24
N SER A 412 -3.66 25.15 19.64
CA SER A 412 -4.19 24.54 18.41
C SER A 412 -4.93 25.57 17.54
N GLN A 413 -4.82 25.40 16.22
CA GLN A 413 -5.49 26.18 15.18
C GLN A 413 -6.80 25.49 14.80
N ASN A 414 -7.95 26.17 14.95
CA ASN A 414 -9.30 25.66 14.62
C ASN A 414 -9.94 24.63 15.58
N GLY A 415 -9.77 24.78 16.89
CA GLY A 415 -10.67 24.15 17.85
C GLY A 415 -11.71 25.16 18.35
N THR A 416 -12.96 24.71 18.50
CA THR A 416 -13.87 25.34 19.46
C THR A 416 -13.40 24.94 20.86
N ASN A 417 -13.52 25.86 21.82
CA ASN A 417 -13.20 25.63 23.23
C ASN A 417 -13.69 24.21 23.63
N PRO A 418 -12.84 23.29 24.12
CA PRO A 418 -13.37 22.11 24.78
C PRO A 418 -14.29 22.61 25.88
N GLN A 419 -15.55 22.17 25.88
CA GLN A 419 -16.45 22.46 26.99
C GLN A 419 -15.71 22.11 28.28
N ASN A 420 -15.73 23.01 29.26
CA ASN A 420 -15.28 22.67 30.61
C ASN A 420 -15.89 21.30 30.95
N PRO A 421 -15.16 20.34 31.53
CA PRO A 421 -15.77 19.09 32.00
C PRO A 421 -16.97 19.32 32.93
N CYS A 422 -17.15 20.54 33.46
CA CYS A 422 -18.36 20.98 34.17
C CYS A 422 -19.49 21.55 33.27
N ASP A 423 -19.22 21.94 32.02
CA ASP A 423 -20.20 22.53 31.10
C ASP A 423 -21.13 21.47 30.46
N VAL A 424 -20.79 20.18 30.54
CA VAL A 424 -21.61 19.08 30.00
C VAL A 424 -22.81 18.81 30.90
N SER A 425 -24.00 19.09 30.38
CA SER A 425 -25.27 18.90 31.10
C SER A 425 -26.34 18.33 30.16
N PRO A 426 -27.02 17.22 30.52
CA PRO A 426 -26.85 16.45 31.76
C PRO A 426 -25.62 15.51 31.74
N ARG A 427 -24.99 15.32 32.90
CA ARG A 427 -23.91 14.33 33.11
C ARG A 427 -24.33 13.30 34.16
N HIS A 428 -24.48 12.04 33.77
CA HIS A 428 -24.75 10.94 34.70
C HIS A 428 -23.55 10.69 35.61
N VAL A 429 -23.80 10.55 36.91
CA VAL A 429 -22.77 10.31 37.93
C VAL A 429 -23.07 9.11 38.83
N GLY A 430 -24.27 8.52 38.75
CA GLY A 430 -24.61 7.32 39.49
C GLY A 430 -26.12 7.13 39.67
N THR A 431 -26.54 6.34 40.67
CA THR A 431 -27.96 5.97 40.87
C THR A 431 -28.42 6.06 42.33
N TRP A 432 -29.70 6.39 42.54
CA TRP A 432 -30.34 6.48 43.86
C TRP A 432 -31.82 6.09 43.79
N ASN A 433 -32.25 5.07 44.56
CA ASN A 433 -33.64 4.62 44.63
C ASN A 433 -34.32 4.40 43.26
N GLY A 434 -33.58 3.84 42.30
CA GLY A 434 -34.07 3.60 40.93
C GLY A 434 -34.12 4.84 40.03
N LEU A 435 -33.60 5.98 40.49
CA LEU A 435 -33.40 7.20 39.70
C LEU A 435 -31.95 7.35 39.28
N ASN A 436 -31.73 8.00 38.13
CA ASN A 436 -30.42 8.44 37.71
C ASN A 436 -30.00 9.67 38.53
N VAL A 437 -28.76 9.72 38.98
CA VAL A 437 -28.16 10.92 39.55
C VAL A 437 -27.32 11.59 38.48
N GLU A 438 -27.59 12.86 38.23
CA GLU A 438 -26.95 13.62 37.16
C GLU A 438 -26.50 15.00 37.66
N ILE A 439 -25.44 15.55 37.09
CA ILE A 439 -25.09 16.97 37.21
C ILE A 439 -25.76 17.71 36.07
N ARG A 440 -26.49 18.79 36.37
CA ARG A 440 -27.15 19.66 35.38
C ARG A 440 -26.81 21.13 35.57
N THR A 441 -26.79 21.84 34.46
CA THR A 441 -26.56 23.29 34.39
C THR A 441 -27.88 24.07 34.38
N PHE A 442 -27.93 25.11 35.19
CA PHE A 442 -29.06 26.00 35.41
C PHE A 442 -28.71 27.44 35.02
N PRO A 443 -29.69 28.34 34.88
CA PRO A 443 -29.44 29.76 34.63
C PRO A 443 -28.42 30.35 35.62
N ASN A 444 -27.70 31.39 35.18
CA ASN A 444 -26.62 32.04 35.94
C ASN A 444 -25.37 31.17 36.18
N GLY A 445 -25.15 30.14 35.35
CA GLY A 445 -23.93 29.32 35.39
C GLY A 445 -23.86 28.38 36.60
N LYS A 446 -25.02 27.97 37.10
CA LYS A 446 -25.12 27.10 38.28
C LYS A 446 -25.13 25.63 37.89
N HIS A 447 -24.36 24.80 38.57
CA HIS A 447 -24.35 23.34 38.40
C HIS A 447 -24.84 22.68 39.69
N ALA A 448 -25.88 21.85 39.57
CA ALA A 448 -26.47 21.15 40.70
C ALA A 448 -26.63 19.65 40.40
N LEU A 449 -26.66 18.84 41.45
CA LEU A 449 -27.11 17.46 41.36
C LEU A 449 -28.61 17.42 41.10
N VAL A 450 -29.05 16.43 40.33
CA VAL A 450 -30.47 16.12 40.15
C VAL A 450 -30.66 14.61 40.23
N THR A 451 -31.83 14.18 40.68
CA THR A 451 -32.30 12.81 40.45
C THR A 451 -33.29 12.81 39.29
N ALA A 452 -32.93 12.19 38.17
CA ALA A 452 -33.71 12.11 36.94
C ALA A 452 -34.44 10.77 36.82
N VAL A 453 -35.66 10.79 36.29
CA VAL A 453 -36.44 9.57 36.02
C VAL A 453 -35.84 8.87 34.80
N PRO A 454 -35.29 7.64 34.94
CA PRO A 454 -34.63 6.96 33.83
C PRO A 454 -35.60 6.77 32.66
N GLY A 455 -35.15 7.15 31.46
CA GLY A 455 -35.92 6.97 30.24
C GLY A 455 -37.13 7.90 30.07
N SER A 456 -37.32 8.89 30.95
CA SER A 456 -38.44 9.85 30.90
C SER A 456 -38.59 10.47 29.51
N SER A 457 -39.79 10.38 28.92
CA SER A 457 -40.05 10.95 27.60
C SER A 457 -39.95 12.48 27.61
N ASN A 458 -40.32 13.11 28.72
CA ASN A 458 -40.32 14.55 28.93
C ASN A 458 -39.16 15.06 29.81
N ASP A 459 -38.07 14.30 29.94
CA ASP A 459 -36.88 14.68 30.72
C ASP A 459 -37.20 15.22 32.12
N LYS A 460 -37.93 14.42 32.93
CA LYS A 460 -38.36 14.80 34.27
C LYS A 460 -37.26 14.54 35.30
N TYR A 461 -36.87 15.56 36.07
CA TYR A 461 -35.87 15.44 37.14
C TYR A 461 -36.14 16.36 38.35
N TYR A 462 -35.56 16.00 39.49
CA TYR A 462 -35.69 16.69 40.77
C TYR A 462 -34.34 17.23 41.22
N VAL A 463 -34.25 18.52 41.55
CA VAL A 463 -32.98 19.15 41.95
C VAL A 463 -32.56 18.71 43.35
N ARG A 464 -31.26 18.59 43.58
CA ARG A 464 -30.59 18.22 44.83
C ARG A 464 -29.45 19.20 45.10
N GLY A 465 -29.16 19.43 46.38
CA GLY A 465 -28.01 20.27 46.77
C GLY A 465 -26.69 19.52 46.67
N ASP A 466 -25.60 20.28 46.81
CA ASP A 466 -24.23 19.77 46.72
C ASP A 466 -23.96 18.70 47.80
N ASN A 467 -24.63 18.81 48.97
CA ASN A 467 -24.56 17.84 50.06
C ASN A 467 -25.17 16.46 49.74
N PHE A 468 -25.84 16.30 48.60
CA PHE A 468 -26.33 15.02 48.13
C PHE A 468 -25.23 14.13 47.52
N TRP A 469 -24.03 14.68 47.26
CA TRP A 469 -22.93 13.96 46.60
C TRP A 469 -22.59 12.62 47.27
N ASP A 470 -22.64 12.57 48.60
CA ASP A 470 -22.26 11.38 49.38
C ASP A 470 -23.43 10.43 49.68
N ASN A 471 -24.60 10.66 49.09
CA ASN A 471 -25.84 9.96 49.44
C ASN A 471 -26.42 9.11 48.28
N PHE A 472 -25.62 8.78 47.27
CA PHE A 472 -26.02 7.90 46.16
C PHE A 472 -24.91 6.92 45.77
N THR A 473 -25.25 5.91 44.95
CA THR A 473 -24.27 4.94 44.44
C THR A 473 -23.56 5.53 43.23
N LYS A 474 -22.27 5.88 43.37
CA LYS A 474 -21.45 6.52 42.35
C LYS A 474 -20.97 5.52 41.29
N ASP A 475 -20.95 5.96 40.02
CA ASP A 475 -20.29 5.22 38.95
C ASP A 475 -18.76 5.34 39.05
N ALA A 476 -18.03 4.42 38.42
CA ALA A 476 -16.56 4.45 38.46
C ALA A 476 -16.00 5.73 37.81
N GLY A 477 -15.10 6.42 38.51
CA GLY A 477 -14.36 7.57 37.98
C GLY A 477 -15.08 8.92 38.02
N VAL A 478 -16.20 9.03 38.73
CA VAL A 478 -17.01 10.27 38.78
C VAL A 478 -16.57 11.27 39.85
N ASP A 479 -15.67 10.89 40.77
CA ASP A 479 -15.22 11.76 41.89
C ASP A 479 -14.60 13.09 41.42
N GLN A 480 -13.97 13.08 40.24
CA GLN A 480 -13.42 14.28 39.60
C GLN A 480 -14.45 15.37 39.26
N TYR A 481 -15.76 15.04 39.28
CA TYR A 481 -16.84 15.99 38.95
C TYR A 481 -17.49 16.63 40.17
N HIS A 482 -17.06 16.27 41.39
CA HIS A 482 -17.56 16.87 42.62
C HIS A 482 -17.36 18.39 42.63
N ASP A 483 -16.18 18.85 42.22
CA ASP A 483 -15.78 20.26 42.24
C ASP A 483 -16.50 21.10 41.17
N CYS A 484 -17.27 20.46 40.28
CA CYS A 484 -18.14 21.17 39.33
C CYS A 484 -19.41 21.74 39.99
N LEU A 485 -19.81 21.24 41.16
CA LEU A 485 -21.04 21.67 41.84
C LEU A 485 -20.85 23.04 42.51
N ASN A 486 -21.79 23.95 42.29
CA ASN A 486 -21.74 25.31 42.84
C ASN A 486 -23.13 25.89 43.14
N ALA A 487 -24.16 25.01 43.19
CA ALA A 487 -25.53 25.39 43.42
C ALA A 487 -25.81 25.67 44.90
N GLY A 488 -25.01 25.12 45.81
CA GLY A 488 -25.17 25.23 47.25
C GLY A 488 -25.84 24.00 47.86
N ILE A 489 -25.82 23.94 49.19
CA ILE A 489 -26.43 22.84 49.95
C ILE A 489 -27.95 23.00 50.01
N THR A 490 -28.66 21.88 50.09
CA THR A 490 -30.09 21.84 50.44
C THR A 490 -30.22 21.30 51.87
N ASP A 491 -31.26 21.67 52.61
CA ASP A 491 -31.45 21.17 53.99
C ASP A 491 -31.80 19.66 53.98
N TRP A 492 -33.05 19.28 54.26
CA TRP A 492 -33.47 17.88 54.32
C TRP A 492 -33.59 17.26 52.92
N PHE A 493 -32.48 16.83 52.33
CA PHE A 493 -32.41 16.04 51.08
C PHE A 493 -33.20 16.63 49.88
N GLY A 494 -33.22 17.97 49.74
CA GLY A 494 -33.80 18.65 48.56
C GLY A 494 -35.22 19.19 48.71
N LEU A 495 -35.75 19.34 49.93
CA LEU A 495 -37.06 19.98 50.17
C LEU A 495 -37.02 21.52 50.17
N THR A 496 -35.86 22.12 50.44
CA THR A 496 -35.58 23.55 50.25
C THR A 496 -34.58 23.71 49.11
N PHE A 497 -34.90 24.61 48.18
CA PHE A 497 -34.09 24.85 46.98
C PHE A 497 -32.79 25.58 47.34
N PRO A 498 -31.64 25.28 46.72
CA PRO A 498 -30.48 26.15 46.81
C PRO A 498 -30.83 27.52 46.23
N GLY A 499 -30.45 28.60 46.91
CA GLY A 499 -30.75 29.96 46.47
C GLY A 499 -30.17 30.25 45.08
N GLY A 500 -31.01 30.72 44.15
CA GLY A 500 -30.59 31.18 42.82
C GLY A 500 -30.70 30.16 41.68
N ILE A 501 -31.28 28.98 41.91
CA ILE A 501 -31.65 28.03 40.85
C ILE A 501 -33.08 28.33 40.36
N TYR A 502 -33.32 28.25 39.05
CA TYR A 502 -34.63 28.44 38.41
C TYR A 502 -34.80 27.44 37.25
N PRO A 503 -36.03 27.08 36.83
CA PRO A 503 -36.23 26.18 35.69
C PRO A 503 -35.56 26.73 34.42
N PRO A 504 -34.76 25.92 33.70
CA PRO A 504 -34.18 26.32 32.43
C PRO A 504 -35.26 26.64 31.38
N ALA A 505 -34.90 27.41 30.35
CA ALA A 505 -35.83 27.72 29.26
C ALA A 505 -36.40 26.43 28.64
N GLY A 506 -37.72 26.36 28.46
CA GLY A 506 -38.41 25.17 27.95
C GLY A 506 -38.76 24.12 29.02
N TYR A 507 -38.34 24.32 30.27
CA TYR A 507 -38.74 23.49 31.41
C TYR A 507 -39.84 24.18 32.23
N GLN A 508 -40.79 23.39 32.74
CA GLN A 508 -41.78 23.85 33.71
C GLN A 508 -41.44 23.34 35.11
N GLN A 509 -41.73 24.15 36.13
CA GLN A 509 -41.61 23.77 37.53
C GLN A 509 -42.92 23.20 38.06
N GLY A 510 -42.83 22.07 38.76
CA GLY A 510 -43.95 21.48 39.50
C GLY A 510 -43.52 20.99 40.88
N THR A 511 -44.50 20.65 41.72
CA THR A 511 -44.30 20.11 43.07
C THR A 511 -45.02 18.77 43.18
N SER A 512 -44.34 17.75 43.69
CA SER A 512 -44.96 16.44 43.98
C SER A 512 -45.73 16.46 45.31
N PRO A 513 -46.61 15.47 45.56
CA PRO A 513 -47.44 15.42 46.76
C PRO A 513 -46.66 15.38 48.09
N ASP A 514 -45.41 14.93 48.05
CA ASP A 514 -44.46 14.91 49.19
C ASP A 514 -43.70 16.24 49.37
N GLY A 515 -43.99 17.25 48.54
CA GLY A 515 -43.38 18.57 48.60
C GLY A 515 -42.11 18.74 47.75
N ALA A 516 -41.62 17.70 47.06
CA ALA A 516 -40.42 17.83 46.24
C ALA A 516 -40.65 18.59 44.92
N ILE A 517 -39.69 19.42 44.52
CA ILE A 517 -39.78 20.26 43.31
C ILE A 517 -39.10 19.55 42.12
N TYR A 518 -39.72 19.58 40.93
CA TYR A 518 -39.21 18.95 39.70
C TYR A 518 -39.32 19.84 38.45
N PHE A 519 -38.51 19.53 37.42
CA PHE A 519 -38.50 20.16 36.09
C PHE A 519 -38.70 19.12 34.95
N SER A 520 -39.37 19.48 33.83
CA SER A 520 -39.54 18.62 32.62
C SER A 520 -39.80 19.40 31.29
N THR A 521 -39.49 18.82 30.11
CA THR A 521 -39.47 19.42 28.73
C THR A 521 -40.59 19.04 27.73
N ASN A 522 -41.57 18.23 28.09
CA ASN A 522 -42.67 17.84 27.17
C ASN A 522 -42.32 17.01 25.89
N GLY A 523 -41.16 16.34 25.72
CA GLY A 523 -41.18 15.08 24.93
C GLY A 523 -40.35 14.81 23.64
N LEU A 524 -39.11 15.28 23.40
CA LEU A 524 -38.40 14.98 22.12
C LEU A 524 -36.93 14.47 22.29
N ARG A 525 -36.54 13.38 21.59
CA ARG A 525 -35.26 12.62 21.66
C ARG A 525 -34.47 12.57 20.32
N VAL A 526 -33.13 12.33 20.37
CA VAL A 526 -32.29 11.77 19.27
C VAL A 526 -31.26 10.76 19.83
N ALA A 527 -30.95 9.69 19.07
CA ALA A 527 -30.08 8.55 19.41
C ALA A 527 -28.88 8.37 18.43
N ALA A 528 -27.89 7.53 18.82
CA ALA A 528 -26.54 7.35 18.24
C ALA A 528 -26.34 6.08 17.34
N THR A 529 -25.15 6.00 16.72
CA THR A 529 -24.65 5.14 15.60
C THR A 529 -23.99 3.80 16.03
N GLU A 530 -23.73 2.88 15.07
CA GLU A 530 -22.88 1.67 15.21
C GLU A 530 -22.01 1.37 13.95
N ALA A 531 -20.94 0.54 14.09
CA ALA A 531 -19.85 0.26 13.12
C ALA A 531 -19.66 -1.25 12.80
N ILE A 532 -18.96 -1.61 11.70
CA ILE A 532 -18.60 -3.00 11.33
C ILE A 532 -17.16 -3.08 10.77
N GLU A 533 -16.40 -4.11 11.20
CA GLU A 533 -15.06 -4.50 10.70
C GLU A 533 -15.09 -5.68 9.70
N GLU A 534 -14.11 -5.73 8.78
CA GLU A 534 -13.82 -6.87 7.89
C GLU A 534 -12.34 -7.31 8.01
N SER A 535 -12.05 -8.63 7.99
CA SER A 535 -10.69 -9.09 7.71
C SER A 535 -10.55 -10.50 7.10
N VAL A 536 -9.62 -10.57 6.12
CA VAL A 536 -8.75 -11.66 5.61
C VAL A 536 -8.93 -12.06 4.12
N ALA A 537 -7.79 -12.38 3.49
CA ALA A 537 -7.40 -12.28 2.09
C ALA A 537 -6.69 -13.57 1.57
N LEU A 538 -6.91 -13.88 0.29
CA LEU A 538 -6.17 -14.78 -0.62
C LEU A 538 -5.84 -16.24 -0.19
N VAL A 539 -6.43 -17.20 -0.93
CA VAL A 539 -6.13 -18.65 -0.90
C VAL A 539 -5.72 -19.11 -2.31
N LYS A 540 -4.62 -19.85 -2.47
CA LYS A 540 -4.12 -20.42 -3.76
C LYS A 540 -3.58 -21.85 -3.56
N PHE A 541 -3.52 -22.66 -4.62
CA PHE A 541 -2.88 -23.99 -4.56
C PHE A 541 -2.26 -24.42 -5.90
N HIS A 542 -1.30 -25.36 -5.86
CA HIS A 542 -0.68 -26.01 -7.04
C HIS A 542 -0.16 -27.42 -6.69
N PRO A 543 0.10 -28.30 -7.67
CA PRO A 543 -0.30 -28.20 -9.07
C PRO A 543 -1.82 -28.41 -9.26
N ASN A 544 -2.35 -28.01 -10.41
CA ASN A 544 -3.71 -28.33 -10.84
C ASN A 544 -3.73 -28.43 -12.37
N PRO A 545 -3.87 -29.64 -12.97
CA PRO A 545 -4.24 -30.91 -12.34
C PRO A 545 -3.20 -31.46 -11.36
N VAL A 546 -3.67 -32.18 -10.34
CA VAL A 546 -2.85 -32.77 -9.27
C VAL A 546 -2.86 -34.29 -9.34
N GLN A 547 -1.70 -34.91 -9.12
CA GLN A 547 -1.55 -36.36 -9.03
C GLN A 547 -1.61 -36.82 -7.56
N GLU A 548 -0.59 -36.59 -6.74
CA GLU A 548 -0.54 -37.18 -5.40
C GLU A 548 -0.69 -36.16 -4.27
N GLU A 549 -0.13 -34.97 -4.46
CA GLU A 549 -0.06 -33.93 -3.43
C GLU A 549 -0.31 -32.55 -4.04
N LEU A 550 -1.03 -31.70 -3.32
CA LEU A 550 -1.16 -30.28 -3.63
C LEU A 550 -0.60 -29.42 -2.50
N THR A 551 0.06 -28.34 -2.86
CA THR A 551 0.53 -27.31 -1.95
C THR A 551 -0.53 -26.21 -1.86
N LEU A 552 -1.09 -26.01 -0.67
CA LEU A 552 -2.03 -24.94 -0.33
C LEU A 552 -1.27 -23.76 0.29
N MET A 553 -1.50 -22.57 -0.24
CA MET A 553 -0.99 -21.30 0.28
C MET A 553 -2.14 -20.43 0.81
N VAL A 554 -2.06 -20.03 2.08
CA VAL A 554 -3.06 -19.20 2.77
C VAL A 554 -2.36 -18.00 3.43
N GLN A 555 -2.85 -16.79 3.16
CA GLN A 555 -2.37 -15.58 3.83
C GLN A 555 -3.28 -15.22 5.01
N LEU A 556 -2.74 -15.20 6.23
CA LEU A 556 -3.48 -14.76 7.42
C LEU A 556 -2.99 -13.39 7.89
N LYS A 557 -3.90 -12.52 8.35
CA LYS A 557 -3.52 -11.26 9.03
C LYS A 557 -3.01 -11.52 10.44
N GLU A 558 -3.61 -12.46 11.14
CA GLU A 558 -3.27 -12.89 12.50
C GLU A 558 -3.26 -14.42 12.57
N ALA A 559 -2.57 -14.99 13.55
CA ALA A 559 -2.54 -16.45 13.72
C ALA A 559 -3.96 -16.99 14.00
N GLY A 560 -4.33 -18.10 13.35
CA GLY A 560 -5.70 -18.61 13.43
C GLY A 560 -5.83 -20.04 12.90
N ASP A 561 -6.95 -20.67 13.20
CA ASP A 561 -7.22 -22.05 12.76
C ASP A 561 -7.67 -22.07 11.28
N ILE A 562 -7.06 -22.96 10.50
CA ILE A 562 -7.39 -23.18 9.10
C ILE A 562 -7.96 -24.60 8.96
N VAL A 563 -9.14 -24.70 8.33
CA VAL A 563 -9.77 -25.99 8.03
C VAL A 563 -9.91 -26.15 6.53
N VAL A 564 -9.38 -27.25 5.99
CA VAL A 564 -9.41 -27.58 4.58
C VAL A 564 -10.26 -28.83 4.35
N ARG A 565 -11.12 -28.80 3.33
CA ARG A 565 -11.95 -29.92 2.90
C ARG A 565 -11.86 -30.10 1.38
N LEU A 566 -11.68 -31.34 0.90
CA LEU A 566 -12.00 -31.68 -0.49
C LEU A 566 -13.36 -32.34 -0.54
N ILE A 567 -14.25 -31.78 -1.36
CA ILE A 567 -15.66 -32.16 -1.47
C ILE A 567 -15.91 -32.64 -2.90
N ASP A 568 -16.53 -33.81 -3.07
CA ASP A 568 -16.92 -34.30 -4.39
C ASP A 568 -18.17 -33.61 -4.93
N LEU A 569 -18.55 -33.93 -6.19
CA LEU A 569 -19.73 -33.33 -6.84
C LEU A 569 -21.06 -33.70 -6.15
N GLN A 570 -21.08 -34.72 -5.30
CA GLN A 570 -22.23 -35.12 -4.51
C GLN A 570 -22.26 -34.44 -3.12
N GLY A 571 -21.32 -33.55 -2.83
CA GLY A 571 -21.22 -32.83 -1.57
C GLY A 571 -20.59 -33.65 -0.44
N ARG A 572 -20.00 -34.81 -0.72
CA ARG A 572 -19.34 -35.66 0.29
C ARG A 572 -17.91 -35.19 0.51
N VAL A 573 -17.50 -35.08 1.77
CA VAL A 573 -16.13 -34.72 2.14
C VAL A 573 -15.24 -35.95 1.96
N GLN A 574 -14.33 -35.88 0.99
CA GLN A 574 -13.39 -36.96 0.66
C GLN A 574 -12.05 -36.81 1.41
N HIS A 575 -11.69 -35.58 1.76
CA HIS A 575 -10.51 -35.29 2.58
C HIS A 575 -10.79 -34.12 3.51
N LYS A 576 -10.24 -34.16 4.73
CA LYS A 576 -10.33 -33.07 5.71
C LYS A 576 -9.02 -32.97 6.48
N GLN A 577 -8.48 -31.76 6.54
CA GLN A 577 -7.28 -31.44 7.32
C GLN A 577 -7.48 -30.13 8.06
N ALA A 578 -6.94 -30.01 9.25
CA ALA A 578 -6.93 -28.77 10.02
C ALA A 578 -5.52 -28.50 10.54
N PHE A 579 -5.11 -27.23 10.51
CA PHE A 579 -3.81 -26.80 11.00
C PHE A 579 -3.90 -25.37 11.54
N LYS A 580 -2.97 -25.02 12.43
CA LYS A 580 -2.83 -23.65 12.93
C LYS A 580 -1.97 -22.85 11.97
N GLY A 581 -2.53 -21.78 11.43
CA GLY A 581 -1.77 -20.82 10.66
C GLY A 581 -1.18 -19.73 11.56
N ILE A 582 -0.02 -19.22 11.17
CA ILE A 582 0.61 -18.04 11.74
C ILE A 582 0.18 -16.79 10.96
N ALA A 583 0.32 -15.61 11.57
CA ALA A 583 0.22 -14.35 10.83
C ALA A 583 1.27 -14.33 9.71
N GLY A 584 0.86 -14.03 8.47
CA GLY A 584 1.72 -14.15 7.30
C GLY A 584 1.29 -15.27 6.33
N THR A 585 2.22 -15.67 5.47
CA THR A 585 2.00 -16.74 4.48
C THR A 585 2.15 -18.10 5.15
N ASN A 586 1.15 -18.95 4.96
CA ASN A 586 1.15 -20.33 5.43
C ASN A 586 1.14 -21.24 4.21
N GLU A 587 2.11 -22.15 4.14
CA GLU A 587 2.21 -23.17 3.11
C GLU A 587 1.98 -24.54 3.75
N GLN A 588 1.11 -25.34 3.16
CA GLN A 588 0.80 -26.69 3.62
C GLN A 588 0.66 -27.64 2.44
N THR A 589 1.43 -28.72 2.47
CA THR A 589 1.26 -29.84 1.55
C THR A 589 0.12 -30.74 2.03
N ILE A 590 -0.81 -31.02 1.14
CA ILE A 590 -1.99 -31.86 1.37
C ILE A 590 -1.88 -33.06 0.45
N SER A 591 -1.70 -34.24 1.06
CA SER A 591 -1.71 -35.50 0.32
C SER A 591 -3.14 -35.91 -0.03
N ILE A 592 -3.38 -36.10 -1.33
CA ILE A 592 -4.67 -36.53 -1.88
C ILE A 592 -4.55 -37.85 -2.64
N SER A 593 -3.46 -38.58 -2.44
CA SER A 593 -3.22 -39.91 -3.05
C SER A 593 -4.36 -40.92 -2.83
N SER A 594 -5.09 -40.77 -1.73
CA SER A 594 -6.18 -41.66 -1.32
C SER A 594 -7.55 -41.37 -1.97
N ILE A 595 -7.70 -40.26 -2.70
CA ILE A 595 -8.97 -39.92 -3.37
C ILE A 595 -8.93 -40.30 -4.86
N ALA A 596 -10.07 -40.72 -5.40
CA ALA A 596 -10.17 -41.14 -6.80
C ALA A 596 -9.94 -39.98 -7.78
N THR A 597 -9.48 -40.29 -8.99
CA THR A 597 -9.44 -39.36 -10.13
C THR A 597 -10.80 -38.69 -10.35
N GLY A 598 -10.82 -37.36 -10.49
CA GLY A 598 -12.08 -36.61 -10.58
C GLY A 598 -11.96 -35.11 -10.29
N ILE A 599 -13.10 -34.42 -10.32
CA ILE A 599 -13.21 -32.99 -9.99
C ILE A 599 -13.71 -32.85 -8.56
N TYR A 600 -13.02 -32.02 -7.78
CA TYR A 600 -13.33 -31.73 -6.38
C TYR A 600 -13.41 -30.23 -6.13
N ALA A 601 -14.18 -29.84 -5.11
CA ALA A 601 -14.16 -28.51 -4.53
C ALA A 601 -13.24 -28.51 -3.31
N LEU A 602 -12.14 -27.75 -3.38
CA LEU A 602 -11.27 -27.43 -2.25
C LEU A 602 -11.89 -26.26 -1.50
N GLU A 603 -12.35 -26.52 -0.30
CA GLU A 603 -12.90 -25.53 0.60
C GLU A 603 -11.92 -25.24 1.73
N VAL A 604 -11.66 -23.96 1.97
CA VAL A 604 -10.81 -23.46 3.06
C VAL A 604 -11.65 -22.54 3.95
N THR A 605 -11.71 -22.84 5.24
CA THR A 605 -12.45 -22.08 6.26
C THR A 605 -11.49 -21.41 7.22
N LEU A 606 -11.68 -20.11 7.44
CA LEU A 606 -10.86 -19.22 8.27
C LEU A 606 -11.80 -18.43 9.20
N GLY A 607 -11.93 -18.82 10.47
CA GLY A 607 -12.93 -18.23 11.37
C GLY A 607 -14.36 -18.32 10.79
N ASN A 608 -14.99 -17.17 10.52
CA ASN A 608 -16.34 -17.09 9.92
C ASN A 608 -16.33 -17.01 8.39
N GLN A 609 -15.15 -17.03 7.74
CA GLN A 609 -15.02 -16.92 6.29
C GLN A 609 -14.80 -18.28 5.63
N ARG A 610 -15.33 -18.44 4.41
CA ARG A 610 -15.28 -19.68 3.63
C ARG A 610 -14.91 -19.37 2.18
N ILE A 611 -13.88 -20.02 1.66
CA ILE A 611 -13.40 -19.88 0.28
C ILE A 611 -13.44 -21.25 -0.40
N ILE A 612 -13.84 -21.29 -1.68
CA ILE A 612 -13.99 -22.54 -2.45
C ILE A 612 -13.29 -22.41 -3.80
N GLN A 613 -12.49 -23.42 -4.19
CA GLN A 613 -11.78 -23.48 -5.48
C GLN A 613 -11.86 -24.88 -6.11
N LYS A 614 -11.74 -24.97 -7.44
CA LYS A 614 -11.86 -26.23 -8.21
C LYS A 614 -10.52 -26.96 -8.31
N VAL A 615 -10.46 -28.21 -7.88
CA VAL A 615 -9.32 -29.12 -8.02
C VAL A 615 -9.63 -30.21 -9.04
N VAL A 616 -8.67 -30.53 -9.91
CA VAL A 616 -8.73 -31.66 -10.85
C VAL A 616 -7.68 -32.69 -10.42
N LYS A 617 -8.12 -33.83 -9.89
CA LYS A 617 -7.27 -34.99 -9.59
C LYS A 617 -7.18 -35.86 -10.85
N GLN A 618 -5.96 -36.14 -11.30
CA GLN A 618 -5.67 -37.08 -12.39
C GLN A 618 -5.20 -38.42 -11.86
#